data_AF-A0A3N1Y2X8-F1
#
_entry.id   AF-A0A3N1Y2X8-F1
#
_cell.length_a   1.000
_cell.length_b   1.000
_cell.length_c   1.000
_cell.angle_alpha   90.00
_cell.angle_beta   90.00
_cell.angle_gamma   90.00
#
_symmetry.space_group_name_H-M   'P 1'
#
loop_
_entity.id
_entity.type
_entity.pdbx_description
1 polymer ?
#
loop_
_entity_poly.entity_id
_entity_poly.type
_entity_poly.pdbx_seq_one_letter_code
_entity_poly.pdbx_strand_id
1 'polypeptide(L)' 'MTQSEQEVVEALLEESRLFRELHEQHRVLKAQIREAELGTLPMDDLTLHRLKKEKLRIKDRMAEMVRAYRRSSTA' A
#
# COMPACT_ATOMS: atom_id res chain seq x y z
N MET A 1 14.90 9.80 6.34
CA MET A 1 13.80 9.83 5.36
C MET A 1 14.12 10.96 4.41
N THR A 2 14.46 10.67 3.17
CA THR A 2 14.87 11.71 2.21
C THR A 2 13.63 12.44 1.71
N GLN A 3 13.66 13.77 1.77
CA GLN A 3 12.56 14.70 1.48
C GLN A 3 11.80 14.36 0.16
N SER A 4 12.50 13.80 -0.82
CA SER A 4 11.96 13.45 -2.13
C SER A 4 11.04 12.22 -2.19
N GLU A 5 10.96 11.37 -1.16
CA GLU A 5 10.00 10.24 -1.16
C GLU A 5 8.59 10.72 -0.77
N GLN A 6 8.49 11.64 0.18
CA GLN A 6 7.21 12.19 0.60
C GLN A 6 6.58 13.04 -0.50
N GLU A 7 7.35 13.88 -1.18
CA GLU A 7 6.86 14.70 -2.30
C GLU A 7 6.32 13.86 -3.45
N VAL A 8 7.01 12.77 -3.81
CA VAL A 8 6.54 11.86 -4.88
C VAL A 8 5.26 11.14 -4.46
N VAL A 9 5.15 10.77 -3.18
CA VAL A 9 3.94 10.13 -2.64
C VAL A 9 2.77 11.11 -2.59
N GLU A 10 2.98 12.36 -2.19
CA GLU A 10 1.94 13.41 -2.21
C GLU A 10 1.48 13.72 -3.63
N ALA A 11 2.41 13.91 -4.56
CA ALA A 11 2.07 14.14 -5.96
C ALA A 11 1.31 12.94 -6.56
N LEU A 12 1.73 11.71 -6.26
CA LEU A 12 0.99 10.50 -6.66
C LEU A 12 -0.37 10.39 -5.99
N LEU A 13 -0.53 10.84 -4.75
CA LEU A 13 -1.82 10.86 -4.04
C LEU A 13 -2.78 11.89 -4.65
N GLU A 14 -2.28 13.01 -5.14
CA GLU A 14 -3.06 14.05 -5.82
C GLU A 14 -3.39 13.69 -7.27
N GLU A 15 -2.41 13.28 -8.06
CA GLU A 15 -2.59 12.95 -9.48
C GLU A 15 -3.21 11.57 -9.70
N SER A 16 -2.86 10.58 -8.86
CA SER A 16 -3.26 9.18 -9.08
C SER A 16 -4.26 8.70 -8.05
N ARG A 17 -5.54 8.69 -8.47
CA ARG A 17 -6.64 8.08 -7.70
C ARG A 17 -6.37 6.61 -7.34
N LEU A 18 -5.70 5.90 -8.25
CA LEU A 18 -5.23 4.52 -8.04
C LEU A 18 -4.30 4.38 -6.83
N PHE A 19 -3.36 5.32 -6.65
CA PHE A 19 -2.45 5.29 -5.51
C PHE A 19 -3.20 5.50 -4.20
N ARG A 20 -4.18 6.41 -4.20
CA ARG A 20 -5.03 6.68 -3.03
C ARG A 20 -5.87 5.45 -2.66
N GLU A 21 -6.46 4.76 -3.63
CA GLU A 21 -7.19 3.51 -3.40
C GLU A 21 -6.28 2.39 -2.88
N LEU A 22 -5.09 2.22 -3.48
CA LEU A 22 -4.10 1.25 -3.01
C LEU A 22 -3.68 1.53 -1.55
N HIS A 23 -3.45 2.80 -1.21
CA HIS A 23 -3.08 3.20 0.14
C HIS A 23 -4.19 2.89 1.15
N GLU A 24 -5.45 3.17 0.81
CA GLU A 24 -6.60 2.83 1.66
C GLU A 24 -6.75 1.31 1.81
N GLN A 25 -6.64 0.56 0.70
CA GLN A 25 -6.67 -0.91 0.76
C GLN A 25 -5.55 -1.45 1.65
N HIS A 26 -4.34 -0.92 1.56
CA HIS A 26 -3.23 -1.31 2.43
C HIS A 26 -3.54 -1.04 3.91
N ARG A 27 -4.17 0.11 4.22
CA ARG A 27 -4.58 0.46 5.59
C ARG A 27 -5.63 -0.52 6.12
N VAL A 28 -6.65 -0.81 5.31
CA VAL A 28 -7.73 -1.76 5.65
C VAL A 28 -7.18 -3.18 5.84
N LEU A 29 -6.29 -3.64 4.96
CA LEU A 29 -5.62 -4.93 5.09
C LEU A 29 -4.79 -5.02 6.38
N LYS A 30 -4.05 -3.96 6.71
CA LYS A 30 -3.24 -3.90 7.92
C LYS A 30 -4.12 -3.89 9.19
N ALA A 31 -5.27 -3.22 9.15
CA ALA A 31 -6.24 -3.24 10.24
C ALA A 31 -6.81 -4.65 10.46
N GLN A 32 -7.26 -5.31 9.39
CA GLN A 32 -7.77 -6.69 9.45
C GLN A 32 -6.73 -7.68 9.97
N ILE A 33 -5.48 -7.60 9.49
CA ILE A 33 -4.38 -8.43 10.02
C ILE A 33 -4.20 -8.18 11.51
N ARG A 34 -4.23 -6.92 11.95
CA ARG A 34 -4.08 -6.56 13.36
C ARG A 34 -5.22 -7.08 14.23
N GLU A 35 -6.46 -6.98 13.78
CA GLU A 35 -7.64 -7.52 14.49
C GLU A 35 -7.60 -9.05 14.57
N ALA A 36 -7.13 -9.71 13.51
CA ALA A 36 -6.89 -11.14 13.51
C ALA A 36 -5.75 -11.54 14.46
N GLU A 37 -4.63 -10.81 14.47
CA GLU A 37 -3.49 -11.04 15.37
C GLU A 37 -3.85 -10.77 16.84
N LEU A 38 -4.74 -9.82 17.10
CA LEU A 38 -5.30 -9.57 18.44
C LEU A 38 -6.30 -10.66 18.87
N GLY A 39 -6.65 -11.62 18.00
CA GLY A 39 -7.66 -12.65 18.27
C GLY A 39 -9.08 -12.07 18.37
N THR A 40 -9.28 -10.83 17.92
CA THR A 40 -10.60 -10.17 17.94
C THR A 40 -11.48 -10.67 16.81
N LEU A 41 -10.86 -11.08 15.69
CA LEU A 41 -11.52 -11.77 14.60
C LEU A 41 -11.00 -13.22 14.53
N PRO A 42 -11.88 -14.25 14.54
CA PRO A 42 -11.47 -15.59 14.16
C PRO A 42 -11.17 -15.56 12.64
N MET A 43 -9.91 -15.41 12.30
CA MET A 43 -9.44 -15.37 10.92
C MET A 43 -8.64 -16.64 10.62
N ASP A 44 -9.04 -17.36 9.58
CA ASP A 44 -8.27 -18.52 9.11
C ASP A 44 -6.85 -18.10 8.70
N ASP A 45 -5.87 -18.94 9.00
CA ASP A 45 -4.48 -18.77 8.58
C ASP A 45 -4.36 -18.54 7.06
N LEU A 46 -5.23 -19.19 6.28
CA LEU A 46 -5.28 -19.01 4.83
C LEU A 46 -5.65 -17.56 4.45
N THR A 47 -6.59 -16.95 5.18
CA THR A 47 -7.02 -15.57 4.98
C THR A 47 -5.93 -14.62 5.42
N LEU A 48 -5.31 -14.84 6.58
CA LEU A 48 -4.18 -14.03 7.06
C LEU A 48 -3.00 -14.06 6.07
N HIS A 49 -2.72 -15.23 5.50
CA HIS A 49 -1.70 -15.39 4.47
C HIS A 49 -2.06 -14.67 3.16
N ARG A 50 -3.34 -14.69 2.75
CA ARG A 50 -3.85 -13.89 1.63
C ARG A 50 -3.70 -12.40 1.90
N LEU A 51 -4.07 -11.91 3.08
CA LEU A 51 -3.92 -10.48 3.43
C LEU A 51 -2.44 -10.05 3.40
N LYS A 52 -1.53 -10.90 3.90
CA LYS A 52 -0.08 -10.65 3.84
C LYS A 52 0.41 -10.56 2.38
N LYS A 53 -0.05 -11.45 1.49
CA LYS A 53 0.27 -11.38 0.06
C LYS A 53 -0.31 -10.12 -0.59
N GLU A 54 -1.53 -9.74 -0.26
CA GLU A 54 -2.17 -8.56 -0.84
C GLU A 54 -1.50 -7.27 -0.37
N LYS A 55 -1.13 -7.21 0.91
CA LYS A 55 -0.30 -6.13 1.46
C LYS A 55 1.03 -6.01 0.70
N LEU A 56 1.68 -7.14 0.40
CA LEU A 56 2.92 -7.16 -0.38
C LEU A 56 2.69 -6.65 -1.80
N ARG A 57 1.65 -7.14 -2.48
CA ARG A 57 1.27 -6.70 -3.84
C ARG A 57 0.99 -5.21 -3.90
N ILE A 58 0.26 -4.67 -2.94
CA ILE A 58 -0.04 -3.24 -2.89
C ILE A 58 1.25 -2.44 -2.66
N LYS A 59 2.13 -2.90 -1.78
CA LYS A 59 3.45 -2.27 -1.58
C LYS A 59 4.28 -2.29 -2.87
N ASP A 60 4.32 -3.42 -3.57
CA ASP A 60 5.03 -3.54 -4.85
C ASP A 60 4.42 -2.62 -5.90
N ARG A 61 3.08 -2.53 -5.97
CA ARG A 61 2.38 -1.64 -6.89
C ARG A 61 2.67 -0.17 -6.58
N MET A 62 2.65 0.24 -5.32
CA MET A 62 3.02 1.58 -4.90
C MET A 62 4.49 1.88 -5.27
N ALA A 63 5.40 0.93 -5.07
CA ALA A 63 6.80 1.09 -5.46
C ALA A 63 6.97 1.20 -6.99
N GLU A 64 6.23 0.42 -7.78
CA GLU A 64 6.20 0.56 -9.24
C GLU A 64 5.69 1.94 -9.68
N MET A 65 4.61 2.44 -9.06
CA MET A 65 4.05 3.76 -9.36
C MET A 65 5.04 4.88 -9.01
N VAL A 66 5.69 4.81 -7.85
CA VAL A 66 6.76 5.76 -7.46
C VAL A 66 7.91 5.74 -8.46
N ARG A 67 8.34 4.54 -8.90
CA ARG A 67 9.39 4.40 -9.94
C ARG A 67 8.95 4.95 -11.29
N ALA A 68 7.70 4.70 -11.70
CA ALA A 68 7.14 5.20 -12.95
C ALA A 68 7.03 6.72 -12.94
N TYR A 69 6.49 7.29 -11.86
CA TYR A 69 6.35 8.73 -11.66
C TYR A 69 7.70 9.44 -11.65
N ARG A 70 8.69 8.87 -10.94
CA ARG A 70 10.07 9.39 -10.98
C ARG A 70 10.63 9.41 -12.39
N ARG A 71 10.39 8.38 -13.20
CA ARG A 71 10.85 8.34 -14.60
C ARG A 71 10.13 9.35 -15.49
N SER A 72 8.81 9.52 -15.32
CA SER A 72 8.03 10.47 -16.13
C SER A 72 8.28 11.92 -15.72
N SER A 73 8.55 12.20 -14.45
CA SER A 73 8.87 13.55 -13.96
C SER A 73 10.30 14.00 -14.32
N THR A 74 11.18 13.09 -14.75
CA THR A 74 12.56 13.40 -15.17
C THR A 74 12.75 13.45 -16.69
N ALA A 75 11.67 13.43 -17.48
CA ALA A 75 11.69 13.54 -18.95
C ALA A 75 11.04 14.87 -19.37
#